data_AF-A0A971B791-F1
#
_entry.id   AF-A0A971B791-F1
#
_cell.length_a   1.000
_cell.length_b   1.000
_cell.length_c   1.000
_cell.angle_alpha   90.00
_cell.angle_beta   90.00
_cell.angle_gamma   90.00
#
_symmetry.space_group_name_H-M   'P 1'
#
loop_
_entity.id
_entity.type
_entity.pdbx_description
1 polymer ?
#
loop_
_entity_poly.entity_id
_entity_poly.type
_entity_poly.pdbx_seq_one_letter_code
_entity_poly.pdbx_strand_id
1 'polypeptide(L)' 'MSLLPLFQVRSLDKPIESDVVIKKNSPVWHGTGLTADSVLRLHKLVTVPKSLFVRKLGRINPQAEKTVYQKLVEMFQR' A
#
# COMPACT_ATOMS: atom_id res chain seq x y z
N MET A 1 8.37 15.96 -6.84
CA MET A 1 7.74 14.70 -7.29
C MET A 1 7.76 13.71 -6.13
N SER A 2 6.73 12.88 -5.94
CA SER A 2 6.70 11.85 -4.87
C SER A 2 6.39 10.48 -5.48
N LEU A 3 7.24 9.50 -5.21
CA LEU A 3 6.99 8.08 -5.51
C LEU A 3 5.92 7.58 -4.54
N LEU A 4 4.79 7.10 -5.07
CA LEU A 4 3.75 6.47 -4.26
C LEU A 4 3.43 5.06 -4.79
N PRO A 5 3.22 4.09 -3.88
CA PRO A 5 2.73 2.78 -4.27
C PRO A 5 1.29 2.84 -4.80
N LEU A 6 1.02 2.09 -5.86
CA LEU A 6 -0.31 1.98 -6.45
C LEU A 6 -1.23 1.18 -5.50
N PHE A 7 -2.34 1.79 -5.09
CA PHE A 7 -3.37 1.15 -4.27
C PHE A 7 -4.42 0.48 -5.16
N GLN A 8 -4.65 -0.83 -5.02
CA GLN A 8 -5.69 -1.55 -5.76
C GLN A 8 -6.73 -2.16 -4.80
N VAL A 9 -7.99 -1.76 -4.98
CA VAL A 9 -9.15 -2.31 -4.25
C VAL A 9 -9.71 -3.47 -5.06
N ARG A 10 -9.74 -4.67 -4.45
CA ARG A 10 -10.05 -5.98 -5.05
C ARG A 10 -9.08 -6.44 -6.16
N SER A 11 -8.48 -7.59 -5.93
CA SER A 11 -7.74 -8.38 -6.91
C SER A 11 -8.20 -9.83 -6.78
N LEU A 12 -8.66 -10.43 -7.88
CA LEU A 12 -8.89 -11.87 -8.01
C LEU A 12 -7.56 -12.65 -8.08
N ASP A 13 -6.44 -11.94 -8.28
CA ASP A 13 -5.10 -12.53 -8.34
C ASP A 13 -4.55 -12.82 -6.95
N LYS A 14 -3.88 -13.97 -6.80
CA LYS A 14 -3.17 -14.35 -5.58
C LYS A 14 -2.10 -13.27 -5.26
N PRO A 15 -2.05 -12.75 -4.03
CA PRO A 15 -1.04 -11.79 -3.64
C PRO A 15 0.35 -12.42 -3.79
N ILE A 16 1.27 -11.68 -4.42
CA ILE A 16 2.65 -12.12 -4.61
C ILE A 16 3.53 -11.65 -3.43
N GLU A 17 4.77 -12.12 -3.36
CA GLU A 17 5.66 -11.84 -2.21
C GLU A 17 5.89 -10.35 -1.96
N SER A 18 5.90 -9.52 -3.01
CA SER A 18 6.02 -8.07 -2.90
C SER A 18 4.77 -7.36 -2.36
N ASP A 19 3.65 -8.07 -2.23
CA ASP A 19 2.37 -7.46 -1.90
C ASP A 19 2.19 -7.38 -0.38
N VAL A 20 1.59 -6.28 0.08
CA VAL A 20 1.14 -6.13 1.46
C VAL A 20 -0.38 -6.16 1.48
N VAL A 21 -0.93 -7.21 2.08
CA VAL A 21 -2.38 -7.40 2.19
C VAL A 21 -2.91 -6.67 3.42
N ILE A 22 -3.86 -5.77 3.21
CA ILE A 22 -4.59 -5.06 4.26
C ILE A 22 -6.00 -5.61 4.30
N LYS A 23 -6.26 -6.50 5.25
CA LYS A 23 -7.59 -7.08 5.49
C LYS A 23 -8.45 -6.13 6.31
N LYS A 24 -9.71 -5.96 5.92
CA LYS A 24 -10.73 -5.23 6.67
C LYS A 24 -10.83 -5.80 8.08
N ASN A 25 -11.03 -4.92 9.06
CA ASN A 25 -11.08 -5.24 10.49
C ASN A 25 -9.78 -5.81 11.10
N SER A 26 -8.67 -5.87 10.36
CA SER A 26 -7.37 -6.16 10.97
C SER A 26 -6.86 -4.94 11.76
N PRO A 27 -5.96 -5.12 12.76
CA PRO A 27 -5.32 -4.00 13.46
C PRO A 27 -4.62 -3.01 12.53
N VAL A 28 -4.18 -3.50 11.37
CA VAL A 28 -3.47 -2.76 10.32
C VAL A 28 -4.41 -1.91 9.46
N TRP A 29 -5.70 -2.25 9.42
CA TRP A 29 -6.72 -1.54 8.67
C TRP A 29 -7.20 -0.25 9.37
N HIS A 30 -7.12 -0.20 10.70
CA HIS A 30 -7.59 0.95 11.45
C HIS A 30 -6.78 2.21 11.11
N GLY A 31 -7.47 3.30 10.75
CA GLY A 31 -6.86 4.58 10.35
C GLY A 31 -6.50 4.69 8.86
N THR A 32 -6.58 3.61 8.08
CA THR A 32 -6.24 3.62 6.64
C THR A 32 -7.28 4.34 5.78
N GLY A 33 -8.54 4.42 6.24
CA GLY A 33 -9.66 4.98 5.47
C GLY A 33 -10.14 4.09 4.32
N LEU A 34 -9.67 2.84 4.25
CA LEU A 34 -10.09 1.87 3.24
C LEU A 34 -11.43 1.25 3.60
N THR A 35 -12.32 1.10 2.63
CA THR A 35 -13.67 0.54 2.88
C THR A 35 -13.75 -0.99 2.69
N ALA A 36 -12.73 -1.58 2.07
CA ALA A 36 -12.68 -2.99 1.69
C ALA A 36 -11.26 -3.56 1.82
N ASP A 37 -11.17 -4.89 1.75
CA ASP A 37 -9.90 -5.60 1.62
C ASP A 37 -9.10 -5.05 0.46
N SER A 38 -7.85 -4.71 0.74
CA SER A 38 -6.98 -4.01 -0.21
C SER A 38 -5.61 -4.64 -0.23
N VAL A 39 -4.93 -4.52 -1.37
CA VAL A 39 -3.56 -5.01 -1.54
C VAL A 39 -2.70 -3.85 -2.01
N LEU A 40 -1.60 -3.62 -1.29
CA LEU A 40 -0.57 -2.67 -1.68
C LEU A 40 0.47 -3.42 -2.53
N ARG A 41 0.54 -3.09 -3.81
CA ARG A 41 1.44 -3.74 -4.78
C ARG A 41 2.76 -2.96 -4.85
N LEU A 42 3.75 -3.36 -4.05
CA LEU A 42 5.03 -2.64 -3.96
C LEU A 42 5.89 -2.75 -5.23
N HIS A 43 5.66 -3.78 -6.04
CA HIS A 43 6.28 -3.91 -7.37
C HIS A 43 5.72 -2.90 -8.39
N LYS A 44 4.62 -2.19 -8.08
CA LYS A 44 4.01 -1.16 -8.93
C LYS A 44 4.22 0.23 -8.33
N LEU A 45 5.46 0.61 -8.09
CA LEU A 45 5.82 1.99 -7.73
C LEU A 45 5.83 2.86 -8.98
N VAL A 46 5.10 3.96 -8.94
CA VAL A 46 5.03 4.92 -10.03
C VAL A 46 5.20 6.34 -9.48
N THR A 47 5.71 7.22 -10.33
CA THR A 47 5.71 8.66 -10.04
C THR A 47 4.45 9.25 -10.65
N VAL A 48 3.59 9.83 -9.81
CA VAL A 48 2.34 10.47 -10.25
C VAL A 48 2.35 11.96 -9.90
N PRO A 49 1.81 12.84 -10.77
CA PRO A 49 1.71 14.26 -10.47
C PRO A 49 0.72 14.51 -9.33
N LYS A 50 1.03 15.49 -8.48
CA LYS A 50 0.21 15.79 -7.28
C LYS A 50 -1.21 16.22 -7.61
N SER A 51 -1.45 16.75 -8.80
CA SER A 51 -2.77 17.15 -9.30
C SER A 51 -3.76 15.98 -9.41
N LEU A 52 -3.30 14.73 -9.46
CA LEU A 52 -4.18 13.56 -9.51
C LEU A 52 -4.75 13.17 -8.14
N PHE A 53 -4.25 13.74 -7.04
CA PHE A 53 -4.77 13.43 -5.71
C PHE A 53 -5.97 14.32 -5.38
N VAL A 54 -7.16 13.73 -5.37
CA VAL A 54 -8.40 14.42 -4.97
C VAL A 54 -8.43 14.70 -3.47
N ARG A 55 -7.99 13.74 -2.64
CA ARG A 55 -7.94 13.85 -1.18
C ARG A 55 -7.03 12.80 -0.55
N LYS A 56 -6.66 13.02 0.72
CA LYS A 56 -6.03 12.01 1.57
C LYS A 56 -7.08 11.08 2.16
N LEU A 57 -6.95 9.77 1.94
CA LEU A 57 -7.88 8.76 2.47
C LEU A 57 -7.67 8.48 3.97
N GLY A 58 -6.42 8.42 4.41
CA GLY A 58 -6.06 8.08 5.78
C GLY A 58 -4.54 7.98 5.95
N ARG A 59 -4.10 7.26 6.98
CA ARG A 59 -2.69 6.91 7.20
C ARG A 59 -2.59 5.44 7.58
N ILE A 60 -1.62 4.74 7.00
CA ILE A 60 -1.28 3.39 7.45
C ILE A 60 -0.74 3.43 8.88
N ASN A 61 -0.99 2.38 9.66
CA ASN A 61 -0.48 2.31 11.02
C ASN A 61 1.05 2.04 11.02
N PRO A 62 1.75 2.26 12.15
CA PRO A 62 3.20 2.07 12.22
C PRO A 62 3.68 0.66 11.90
N GLN A 63 2.85 -0.36 12.17
CA GLN A 63 3.18 -1.76 11.90
C GLN A 63 3.17 -2.06 10.38
N ALA A 64 2.16 -1.54 9.66
CA ALA A 64 2.14 -1.60 8.20
C ALA A 64 3.31 -0.82 7.60
N GLU A 65 3.58 0.38 8.12
CA GLU A 65 4.68 1.23 7.65
C GLU A 65 6.02 0.50 7.74
N LYS A 66 6.30 -0.18 8.87
CA LYS A 66 7.49 -1.01 9.03
C LYS A 66 7.54 -2.18 8.05
N THR A 67 6.43 -2.88 7.84
CA THR A 67 6.33 -4.02 6.92
C THR A 67 6.57 -3.60 5.47
N VAL A 68 5.97 -2.47 5.07
CA VAL A 68 6.15 -1.88 3.74
C VAL A 68 7.61 -1.48 3.54
N TYR A 69 8.21 -0.80 4.52
CA TYR A 69 9.60 -0.37 4.44
C TYR A 69 10.56 -1.54 4.28
N GLN A 70 10.41 -2.60 5.09
CA GLN A 70 11.25 -3.80 4.99
C GLN A 70 11.19 -4.44 3.61
N LYS A 71 9.98 -4.62 3.07
CA LYS A 71 9.80 -5.18 1.71
C LYS A 71 10.38 -4.28 0.61
N LEU A 72 10.25 -2.97 0.75
CA LEU A 72 10.86 -2.03 -0.20
C LEU A 72 12.39 -2.13 -0.19
N VAL A 73 13.00 -2.23 0.99
CA VAL A 73 14.45 -2.43 1.12
C VAL A 73 14.87 -3.74 0.47
N GLU A 74 14.18 -4.84 0.77
CA GLU A 74 14.46 -6.17 0.19
C GLU A 74 14.36 -6.19 -1.35
N MET A 75 13.44 -5.40 -1.92
CA MET A 75 13.21 -5.34 -3.36
C MET A 75 14.18 -4.43 -4.13
N PHE A 76 14.61 -3.32 -3.53
CA PHE A 76 15.36 -2.26 -4.23
C PHE A 76 16.82 -2.09 -3.79
N GLN A 77 17.23 -2.67 -2.66
CA GLN A 77 18.62 -2.61 -2.17
C GLN A 77 19.39 -3.93 -2.38
N ARG A 78 19.06 -4.68 -3.45
CA ARG A 78 19.91 -5.77 -3.94
C ARG A 78 21.07 -5.24 -4.76
#